data_AF-A0A8X6SUP6-F1
#
_entry.id   AF-A0A8X6SUP6-F1
#
_cell.length_a   1.000
_cell.length_b   1.000
_cell.length_c   1.000
_cell.angle_alpha   90.00
_cell.angle_beta   90.00
_cell.angle_gamma   90.00
#
_symmetry.space_group_name_H-M   'P 1'
#
loop_
_entity.id
_entity.type
_entity.pdbx_description
1 polymer ?
#
loop_
_entity_poly.entity_id
_entity_poly.type
_entity_poly.pdbx_seq_one_letter_code
_entity_poly.pdbx_strand_id
1 'polypeptide(L)'
;MPAERAEDSKSTTPAEDRYIVLSAERNRRTTAQQVANQFLAASGKQISRKTVARPLRGRGLYARRPVVCVPLTRQHRTARLQWCREHHNWTEQDWACVLFSDESRFSLLSDCRRQLIWRESGTAYRPENIQEKDRYPTCSIMVWAGIMINGRTRLHVVANGTMTGQRYIDEVLLPHVRLFRGAVDDKFVFMDDNATCHRTLTVQDCLDSEGIQRLVWPARSPDLNPIENVWDALGRQVAGRNFPPTNKNTLIRALTEE
;
A
#
# COMPACT_ATOMS: atom_id res chain seq x y z
N MET A 1 24.03 -2.06 -59.24
CA MET A 1 23.13 -2.98 -58.51
C MET A 1 23.26 -2.68 -57.02
N PRO A 2 22.30 -2.01 -56.37
CA PRO A 2 22.35 -1.78 -54.94
C PRO A 2 22.06 -3.10 -54.20
N ALA A 3 22.87 -3.41 -53.19
CA ALA A 3 22.68 -4.58 -52.35
C ALA A 3 21.36 -4.47 -51.57
N GLU A 4 20.50 -5.46 -51.77
CA GLU A 4 19.26 -5.67 -51.02
C GLU A 4 19.62 -5.89 -49.54
N ARG A 5 19.19 -4.98 -48.66
CA ARG A 5 19.35 -5.15 -47.22
C ARG A 5 18.49 -6.34 -46.81
N ALA A 6 19.13 -7.41 -46.34
CA ALA A 6 18.45 -8.53 -45.72
C ALA A 6 17.56 -8.03 -44.57
N GLU A 7 16.24 -8.19 -44.72
CA GLU A 7 15.31 -7.98 -43.60
C GLU A 7 15.64 -9.02 -42.52
N ASP A 8 15.97 -8.54 -41.32
CA ASP A 8 16.20 -9.38 -40.14
C ASP A 8 15.03 -10.37 -39.98
N SER A 9 15.31 -11.67 -40.15
CA SER A 9 14.28 -12.70 -40.00
C SER A 9 13.74 -12.65 -38.58
N LYS A 10 12.45 -12.35 -38.44
CA LYS A 10 11.80 -12.31 -37.13
C LYS A 10 11.89 -13.71 -36.52
N SER A 11 12.51 -13.80 -35.35
CA SER A 11 12.66 -15.03 -34.57
C SER A 11 11.31 -15.70 -34.24
N THR A 12 10.19 -14.97 -34.32
CA THR A 12 8.84 -15.47 -34.08
C THR A 12 7.88 -15.15 -35.24
N THR A 13 6.94 -16.07 -35.50
CA THR A 13 5.85 -15.93 -36.47
C THR A 13 4.69 -15.09 -35.88
N PRO A 14 3.76 -14.58 -36.71
CA PRO A 14 2.59 -13.85 -36.21
C PRO A 14 1.70 -14.66 -35.24
N ALA A 15 1.60 -15.98 -35.44
CA ALA A 15 0.84 -16.86 -34.55
C ALA A 15 1.53 -17.03 -33.18
N GLU A 16 2.86 -17.19 -33.18
CA GLU A 16 3.68 -17.23 -31.97
C GLU A 16 3.64 -15.91 -31.20
N ASP A 17 3.73 -14.77 -31.90
CA ASP A 17 3.57 -13.44 -31.31
C ASP A 17 2.19 -13.28 -30.63
N ARG A 18 1.13 -13.80 -31.26
CA ARG A 18 -0.23 -13.78 -30.70
C ARG A 18 -0.34 -14.64 -29.42
N TYR A 19 0.28 -15.82 -29.41
CA TYR A 19 0.34 -16.66 -28.22
C TYR A 19 1.04 -15.95 -27.06
N ILE A 20 2.17 -15.29 -27.33
CA ILE A 20 2.93 -14.54 -26.32
C ILE A 20 2.07 -13.44 -25.69
N VAL A 21 1.35 -12.67 -26.52
CA VAL A 21 0.47 -11.59 -26.06
C VAL A 21 -0.67 -12.13 -25.20
N LEU A 22 -1.40 -13.13 -25.69
CA LEU A 22 -2.52 -13.72 -24.96
C LEU A 22 -2.08 -14.34 -23.62
N SER A 23 -0.89 -14.95 -23.57
CA SER A 23 -0.34 -15.51 -22.33
C SER A 23 -0.07 -14.43 -21.29
N ALA A 24 0.50 -13.29 -21.71
CA ALA A 24 0.74 -12.15 -20.84
C ALA A 24 -0.55 -11.43 -20.43
N GLU A 25 -1.56 -11.34 -21.30
CA GLU A 25 -2.86 -10.74 -20.97
C GLU A 25 -3.65 -11.60 -19.99
N ARG A 26 -3.60 -12.92 -20.15
CA ARG A 26 -4.27 -13.89 -19.25
C ARG A 26 -3.67 -13.86 -17.84
N ASN A 27 -2.37 -13.61 -17.72
CA ASN A 27 -1.72 -13.38 -16.44
C ASN A 27 -0.71 -12.24 -16.54
N ARG A 28 -1.20 -11.02 -16.29
CA ARG A 28 -0.42 -9.77 -16.38
C ARG A 28 0.78 -9.73 -15.43
N ARG A 29 0.84 -10.59 -14.41
CA ARG A 29 1.93 -10.66 -13.42
C ARG A 29 3.09 -11.55 -13.86
N THR A 30 2.98 -12.23 -15.00
CA THR A 30 4.07 -13.08 -15.51
C THR A 30 5.27 -12.25 -15.94
N THR A 31 6.46 -12.67 -15.56
CA THR A 31 7.71 -12.08 -16.06
C THR A 31 7.95 -12.49 -17.51
N ALA A 32 8.74 -11.71 -18.25
CA ALA A 32 9.17 -12.08 -19.61
C ALA A 32 9.84 -13.47 -19.65
N GLN A 33 10.52 -13.86 -18.56
CA GLN A 33 11.15 -15.17 -18.46
C GLN A 33 10.11 -16.29 -18.28
N GLN A 34 9.08 -16.07 -17.46
CA GLN A 34 8.00 -17.04 -17.31
C GLN A 34 7.23 -17.24 -18.62
N VAL A 35 6.95 -16.17 -19.36
CA VAL A 35 6.32 -16.26 -20.68
C VAL A 35 7.23 -17.00 -21.67
N ALA A 36 8.55 -16.77 -21.65
CA ALA A 36 9.50 -17.52 -22.46
C ALA A 36 9.51 -19.02 -22.13
N ASN A 37 9.43 -19.38 -20.85
CA ASN A 37 9.38 -20.77 -20.40
C ASN A 37 8.05 -21.44 -20.79
N GLN A 38 6.92 -20.73 -20.67
CA GLN A 38 5.61 -21.22 -21.13
C GLN A 38 5.61 -21.43 -22.65
N PHE A 39 6.20 -20.50 -23.40
CA PHE A 39 6.35 -20.61 -24.84
C PHE A 39 7.23 -21.81 -25.23
N LEU A 40 8.35 -22.03 -24.54
CA LEU A 40 9.21 -23.19 -24.75
C LEU A 40 8.44 -24.49 -24.50
N ALA A 41 7.66 -24.57 -23.42
CA ALA A 41 6.86 -25.76 -23.11
C ALA A 41 5.78 -26.04 -24.17
N ALA A 42 5.21 -25.00 -24.79
CA ALA A 42 4.15 -25.14 -25.77
C ALA A 42 4.65 -25.37 -27.21
N SER A 43 5.79 -24.78 -27.59
CA SER A 43 6.31 -24.79 -28.97
C SER A 43 7.59 -25.60 -29.15
N GLY A 44 8.26 -26.00 -28.07
CA GLY A 44 9.59 -26.62 -28.10
C GLY A 44 10.72 -25.66 -28.44
N LYS A 45 10.43 -24.37 -28.66
CA LYS A 45 11.41 -23.37 -29.12
C LYS A 45 11.81 -22.42 -28.00
N GLN A 46 13.11 -22.27 -27.80
CA GLN A 46 13.66 -21.37 -26.80
C GLN A 46 13.72 -19.93 -27.36
N ILE A 47 13.18 -18.98 -26.61
CA ILE A 47 13.16 -17.56 -27.00
C ILE A 47 13.72 -16.68 -25.89
N SER A 48 14.32 -15.55 -26.28
CA SER A 48 14.86 -14.59 -25.34
C SER A 48 13.78 -13.69 -24.73
N ARG A 49 14.08 -13.07 -23.57
CA ARG A 49 13.23 -12.03 -22.96
C ARG A 49 12.97 -10.84 -23.91
N LYS A 50 13.93 -10.49 -24.76
CA LYS A 50 13.77 -9.42 -25.77
C LYS A 50 12.76 -9.83 -26.84
N THR A 51 12.81 -11.09 -27.27
CA THR A 51 11.88 -11.68 -28.24
C THR A 51 10.45 -11.69 -27.69
N VAL A 52 10.26 -11.99 -26.40
CA VAL A 52 8.95 -11.88 -25.72
C VAL A 52 8.47 -10.43 -25.61
N ALA A 53 9.34 -9.50 -25.24
CA ALA A 53 8.96 -8.10 -24.99
C ALA A 53 8.61 -7.32 -26.28
N ARG A 54 9.05 -7.79 -27.45
CA ARG A 54 8.79 -7.15 -28.75
C ARG A 54 7.29 -7.17 -29.14
N PRO A 55 6.60 -8.32 -29.24
CA PRO A 55 5.18 -8.36 -29.56
C PRO A 55 4.31 -7.71 -28.48
N LEU A 56 4.70 -7.81 -27.20
CA LEU A 56 4.01 -7.12 -26.09
C LEU A 56 4.04 -5.60 -26.28
N ARG A 57 5.20 -5.03 -26.60
CA ARG A 57 5.31 -3.60 -26.91
C ARG A 57 4.54 -3.20 -28.16
N GLY A 58 4.51 -4.06 -29.18
CA GLY A 58 3.68 -3.86 -30.38
C GLY A 58 2.17 -3.76 -30.07
N ARG A 59 1.73 -4.29 -28.92
CA ARG A 59 0.36 -4.19 -28.40
C ARG A 59 0.18 -3.10 -27.33
N GLY A 60 1.20 -2.29 -27.07
CA GLY A 60 1.17 -1.25 -26.05
C GLY A 60 1.30 -1.77 -24.61
N LEU A 61 1.66 -3.04 -24.42
CA LEU A 61 1.89 -3.63 -23.09
C LEU A 61 3.33 -3.37 -22.64
N TYR A 62 3.48 -2.68 -21.52
CA TYR A 62 4.78 -2.39 -20.93
C TYR A 62 4.84 -2.93 -19.50
N ALA A 63 6.01 -3.43 -19.11
CA ALA A 63 6.29 -3.76 -17.73
C ALA A 63 6.27 -2.47 -16.90
N ARG A 64 5.33 -2.39 -15.97
CA ARG A 64 5.13 -1.25 -15.07
C ARG A 64 4.83 -1.75 -13.67
N ARG A 65 5.12 -0.92 -12.66
CA ARG A 65 4.66 -1.21 -11.31
C ARG A 65 3.12 -1.13 -11.29
N PRO A 66 2.43 -2.13 -10.70
CA PRO A 66 1.01 -2.01 -10.43
C PRO A 66 0.79 -0.87 -9.43
N VAL A 67 -0.37 -0.25 -9.50
CA VAL A 67 -0.81 0.63 -8.41
C VAL A 67 -1.24 -0.29 -7.26
N VAL A 68 -0.66 -0.09 -6.09
CA VAL A 68 -1.13 -0.72 -4.86
C VAL A 68 -2.19 0.21 -4.30
N CYS A 69 -3.46 -0.13 -4.49
CA CYS A 69 -4.57 0.61 -3.90
C CYS A 69 -5.71 -0.34 -3.57
N VAL A 70 -6.54 0.08 -2.64
CA VAL A 70 -7.72 -0.70 -2.24
C VAL A 70 -8.83 -0.48 -3.28
N PRO A 71 -9.41 -1.53 -3.89
CA PRO A 71 -10.48 -1.33 -4.85
C PRO A 71 -11.70 -0.63 -4.22
N LEU A 72 -12.21 0.37 -4.95
CA LEU A 72 -13.30 1.22 -4.50
C LEU A 72 -14.59 0.90 -5.25
N THR A 73 -15.64 0.58 -4.50
CA THR A 73 -17.01 0.50 -5.00
C THR A 73 -17.52 1.90 -5.33
N ARG A 74 -18.65 2.00 -6.04
CA ARG A 74 -19.31 3.29 -6.30
C ARG A 74 -19.63 4.03 -5.00
N GLN A 75 -20.09 3.31 -3.97
CA GLN A 75 -20.40 3.87 -2.66
C GLN A 75 -19.15 4.47 -2.00
N HIS A 76 -18.01 3.77 -2.02
CA HIS A 76 -16.75 4.30 -1.46
C HIS A 76 -16.34 5.59 -2.17
N ARG A 77 -16.43 5.65 -3.50
CA ARG A 77 -16.06 6.84 -4.28
C ARG A 77 -16.93 8.05 -3.91
N THR A 78 -18.25 7.85 -3.80
CA THR A 78 -19.18 8.92 -3.42
C THR A 78 -18.89 9.43 -2.01
N ALA A 79 -18.76 8.53 -1.02
CA ALA A 79 -18.49 8.91 0.37
C ALA A 79 -17.16 9.67 0.51
N ARG A 80 -16.12 9.20 -0.17
CA ARG A 80 -14.81 9.87 -0.18
C ARG A 80 -14.85 11.25 -0.80
N LEU A 81 -15.51 11.39 -1.96
CA LEU A 81 -15.64 12.70 -2.62
C LEU A 81 -16.43 13.68 -1.75
N GLN A 82 -17.49 13.21 -1.09
CA GLN A 82 -18.28 14.03 -0.18
C GLN A 82 -17.43 14.50 1.00
N TRP A 83 -16.70 13.60 1.64
CA TRP A 83 -15.79 13.95 2.72
C TRP A 83 -14.75 15.00 2.30
N CYS A 84 -14.11 14.82 1.14
CA CYS A 84 -13.16 15.81 0.62
C CYS A 84 -13.81 17.18 0.40
N ARG A 85 -15.06 17.23 -0.04
CA ARG A 85 -15.80 18.49 -0.23
C ARG A 85 -16.15 19.16 1.09
N GLU A 86 -16.52 18.39 2.11
CA GLU A 86 -16.81 18.92 3.44
C GLU A 86 -15.57 19.54 4.10
N HIS A 87 -14.39 18.99 3.82
CA HIS A 87 -13.13 19.42 4.44
C HIS A 87 -12.26 20.28 3.51
N HIS A 88 -12.73 20.66 2.31
CA HIS A 88 -11.89 21.40 1.34
C HIS A 88 -11.54 22.82 1.81
N ASN A 89 -12.37 23.41 2.66
CA ASN A 89 -12.19 24.76 3.21
C ASN A 89 -11.55 24.76 4.60
N TRP A 90 -11.18 23.59 5.14
CA TRP A 90 -10.49 23.52 6.43
C TRP A 90 -9.12 24.20 6.32
N THR A 91 -8.85 25.06 7.28
CA THR A 91 -7.60 25.80 7.37
C THR A 91 -6.50 24.91 7.98
N GLU A 92 -5.25 25.36 7.89
CA GLU A 92 -4.13 24.69 8.57
C GLU A 92 -4.35 24.60 10.08
N GLN A 93 -5.03 25.58 10.69
CA GLN A 93 -5.35 25.57 12.12
C GLN A 93 -6.37 24.49 12.47
N ASP A 94 -7.35 24.24 11.60
CA ASP A 94 -8.32 23.15 11.79
C ASP A 94 -7.60 21.79 11.71
N TRP A 95 -6.74 21.61 10.71
CA TRP A 95 -5.93 20.40 10.58
C TRP A 95 -4.90 20.22 11.69
N ALA A 96 -4.40 21.32 12.27
CA ALA A 96 -3.46 21.31 13.38
C ALA A 96 -4.03 20.65 14.63
N CYS A 97 -5.36 20.63 14.77
CA CYS A 97 -6.05 19.99 15.88
C CYS A 97 -6.37 18.51 15.66
N VAL A 98 -6.04 17.95 14.48
CA VAL A 98 -6.30 16.54 14.16
C VAL A 98 -5.08 15.66 14.44
N LEU A 99 -5.25 14.64 15.28
CA LEU A 99 -4.29 13.54 15.42
C LEU A 99 -4.64 12.44 14.42
N PHE A 100 -3.87 12.35 13.34
CA PHE A 100 -3.96 11.28 12.37
C PHE A 100 -3.25 10.03 12.90
N SER A 101 -3.94 8.90 12.98
CA SER A 101 -3.35 7.65 13.44
C SER A 101 -3.63 6.50 12.48
N ASP A 102 -2.81 5.44 12.58
CA ASP A 102 -3.02 4.19 11.85
C ASP A 102 -2.11 3.08 12.41
N GLU A 103 -2.47 1.82 12.12
CA GLU A 103 -1.60 0.67 12.29
C GLU A 103 -0.84 0.35 11.01
N SER A 104 0.47 0.15 11.13
CA SER A 104 1.29 -0.38 10.03
C SER A 104 1.96 -1.69 10.40
N ARG A 105 2.40 -2.42 9.37
CA ARG A 105 3.03 -3.72 9.52
C ARG A 105 4.33 -3.78 8.75
N PHE A 106 5.43 -3.97 9.46
CA PHE A 106 6.78 -4.09 8.92
C PHE A 106 7.24 -5.54 8.98
N SER A 107 7.86 -6.05 7.91
CA SER A 107 8.34 -7.44 7.84
C SER A 107 9.85 -7.52 7.61
N LEU A 108 10.47 -8.57 8.18
CA LEU A 108 11.90 -8.86 7.99
C LEU A 108 12.23 -9.26 6.55
N LEU A 109 11.31 -10.02 5.96
CA LEU A 109 11.32 -10.22 4.53
C LEU A 109 10.83 -8.91 3.95
N SER A 110 11.75 -8.14 3.38
CA SER A 110 11.36 -7.09 2.46
C SER A 110 10.50 -7.78 1.42
N ASP A 111 9.22 -7.48 1.41
CA ASP A 111 8.36 -7.75 0.28
C ASP A 111 8.93 -6.83 -0.81
N CYS A 112 10.04 -7.25 -1.42
CA CYS A 112 10.72 -6.53 -2.47
C CYS A 112 9.79 -6.62 -3.67
N ARG A 113 8.73 -5.80 -3.63
CA ARG A 113 7.66 -5.62 -4.61
C ARG A 113 8.21 -4.95 -5.86
N ARG A 114 9.27 -5.52 -6.42
CA ARG A 114 9.67 -5.35 -7.82
C ARG A 114 8.76 -6.14 -8.76
N GLN A 115 7.56 -6.53 -8.30
CA GLN A 115 6.56 -7.13 -9.14
C GLN A 115 6.13 -6.10 -10.18
N LEU A 116 6.44 -6.39 -11.44
CA LEU A 116 5.96 -5.63 -12.57
C LEU A 116 4.78 -6.39 -13.17
N ILE A 117 3.83 -5.64 -13.71
CA ILE A 117 2.75 -6.18 -14.52
C ILE A 117 2.86 -5.65 -15.94
N TRP A 118 2.39 -6.43 -16.90
CA TRP A 118 2.16 -5.98 -18.27
C TRP A 118 0.86 -5.19 -18.32
N ARG A 119 0.94 -3.90 -18.60
CA ARG A 119 -0.23 -3.04 -18.76
C ARG A 119 -0.02 -1.96 -19.81
N GLU A 120 -1.12 -1.44 -20.31
CA GLU A 120 -1.13 -0.28 -21.21
C GLU A 120 -0.78 1.02 -20.46
N SER A 121 -0.37 2.03 -21.21
CA SER A 121 -0.21 3.38 -20.67
C SER A 121 -1.59 3.96 -20.30
N GLY A 122 -1.68 4.73 -19.21
CA GLY A 122 -2.93 5.34 -18.75
C GLY A 122 -3.93 4.41 -18.05
N THR A 123 -3.69 3.09 -18.01
CA THR A 123 -4.64 2.12 -17.41
C THR A 123 -4.29 1.75 -15.95
N ALA A 124 -3.51 2.58 -15.25
CA ALA A 124 -2.94 2.28 -13.94
C ALA A 124 -3.98 1.91 -12.87
N TYR A 125 -5.15 2.58 -12.87
CA TYR A 125 -6.22 2.41 -11.88
C TYR A 125 -7.35 1.48 -12.34
N ARG A 126 -7.17 0.74 -13.44
CA ARG A 126 -8.13 -0.30 -13.81
C ARG A 126 -8.05 -1.46 -12.80
N PRO A 127 -9.17 -2.04 -12.35
CA PRO A 127 -9.18 -3.11 -11.34
C PRO A 127 -8.20 -4.25 -11.62
N GLU A 128 -8.06 -4.65 -12.88
CA GLU A 128 -7.17 -5.72 -13.33
C GLU A 128 -5.66 -5.37 -13.28
N ASN A 129 -5.31 -4.09 -13.11
CA ASN A 129 -3.94 -3.59 -13.00
C ASN A 129 -3.55 -3.19 -11.57
N ILE A 130 -4.48 -3.29 -10.64
CA ILE A 130 -4.27 -2.98 -9.23
C ILE A 130 -3.76 -4.23 -8.51
N GLN A 131 -2.79 -4.03 -7.63
CA GLN A 131 -2.37 -5.05 -6.70
C GLN A 131 -3.03 -4.79 -5.35
N GLU A 132 -3.98 -5.64 -4.97
CA GLU A 132 -4.49 -5.68 -3.60
C GLU A 132 -3.37 -6.08 -2.62
N LYS A 133 -3.36 -5.44 -1.46
CA LYS A 133 -2.40 -5.67 -0.39
C LYS A 133 -2.82 -6.91 0.42
N ASP A 134 -2.87 -8.09 -0.20
CA ASP A 134 -3.35 -9.31 0.48
C ASP A 134 -2.37 -10.48 0.44
N ARG A 135 -1.46 -10.48 1.43
CA ARG A 135 -1.13 -11.57 2.36
C ARG A 135 0.11 -11.17 3.15
N TYR A 136 -0.02 -11.17 4.48
CA TYR A 136 1.07 -10.76 5.36
C TYR A 136 2.05 -11.92 5.59
N PRO A 137 3.38 -11.69 5.47
CA PRO A 137 4.37 -12.68 5.85
C PRO A 137 4.27 -13.03 7.34
N THR A 138 4.60 -14.26 7.70
CA THR A 138 4.60 -14.78 9.09
C THR A 138 5.61 -14.10 10.01
N CYS A 139 6.57 -13.35 9.46
CA CYS A 139 7.62 -12.63 10.20
C CYS A 139 7.45 -11.11 10.14
N SER A 140 6.29 -10.61 10.57
CA SER A 140 5.98 -9.18 10.65
C SER A 140 5.78 -8.68 12.08
N ILE A 141 5.96 -7.38 12.27
CA ILE A 141 5.67 -6.62 13.48
C ILE A 141 4.60 -5.60 13.14
N MET A 142 3.59 -5.50 14.00
CA MET A 142 2.53 -4.50 13.90
C MET A 142 2.89 -3.35 14.82
N VAL A 143 2.79 -2.13 14.31
CA VAL A 143 3.06 -0.90 15.05
C VAL A 143 1.89 0.05 14.89
N TRP A 144 1.71 0.92 15.87
CA TRP A 144 0.74 2.01 15.84
C TRP A 144 1.47 3.33 16.12
N ALA A 145 1.06 4.40 15.44
CA ALA A 145 1.44 5.75 15.83
C ALA A 145 0.34 6.75 15.47
N GLY A 146 0.44 7.93 16.07
CA GLY A 146 -0.29 9.13 15.69
C GLY A 146 0.66 10.26 15.30
N ILE A 147 0.25 11.08 14.34
CA ILE A 147 0.94 12.29 13.90
C ILE A 147 -0.03 13.47 13.90
N MET A 148 0.52 14.65 14.18
CA MET A 148 -0.14 15.94 14.17
C MET A 148 0.87 16.97 13.68
N ILE A 149 0.43 18.15 13.24
CA ILE A 149 1.32 19.15 12.63
C ILE A 149 2.55 19.51 13.48
N ASN A 150 2.40 19.53 14.81
CA ASN A 150 3.44 19.92 15.76
C ASN A 150 3.88 18.77 16.68
N GLY A 151 3.57 17.52 16.33
CA GLY A 151 3.91 16.41 17.21
C GLY A 151 3.62 15.04 16.66
N ARG A 152 4.15 14.03 17.34
CA ARG A 152 3.87 12.63 17.06
C ARG A 152 3.82 11.85 18.35
N THR A 153 3.09 10.75 18.36
CA THR A 153 3.17 9.78 19.45
C THR A 153 4.52 9.08 19.42
N ARG A 154 4.86 8.41 20.53
CA ARG A 154 5.85 7.34 20.45
C ARG A 154 5.32 6.24 19.54
N LEU A 155 6.22 5.57 18.82
CA LEU A 155 5.87 4.40 18.05
C LEU A 155 5.53 3.26 19.02
N HIS A 156 4.29 2.80 18.99
CA HIS A 156 3.83 1.70 19.82
C HIS A 156 3.98 0.39 19.06
N VAL A 157 4.57 -0.63 19.69
CA VAL A 157 4.62 -1.98 19.12
C VAL A 157 3.42 -2.75 19.64
N VAL A 158 2.47 -3.02 18.74
CA VAL A 158 1.23 -3.71 19.09
C VAL A 158 1.53 -5.16 19.46
N ALA A 159 1.03 -5.60 20.62
CA ALA A 159 1.26 -6.97 21.07
C ALA A 159 0.58 -7.98 20.12
N ASN A 160 1.21 -9.15 19.96
CA ASN A 160 0.69 -10.21 19.08
C ASN A 160 -0.73 -10.64 19.48
N GLY A 161 -1.51 -11.10 18.49
CA GLY A 161 -2.89 -11.54 18.67
C GLY A 161 -3.89 -10.55 18.08
N THR A 162 -5.17 -10.88 18.19
CA THR A 162 -6.24 -10.05 17.65
C THR A 162 -6.41 -8.77 18.47
N MET A 163 -6.44 -7.62 17.79
CA MET A 163 -6.80 -6.35 18.42
C MET A 163 -8.30 -6.35 18.75
N THR A 164 -8.64 -6.23 20.03
CA THR A 164 -10.03 -6.07 20.50
C THR A 164 -10.27 -4.60 20.86
N GLY A 165 -11.53 -4.18 20.98
CA GLY A 165 -11.83 -2.81 21.42
C GLY A 165 -11.22 -2.46 22.78
N GLN A 166 -11.26 -3.40 23.74
CA GLN A 166 -10.63 -3.18 25.05
C GLN A 166 -9.11 -3.03 24.94
N ARG A 167 -8.44 -3.88 24.14
CA ARG A 167 -7.00 -3.74 23.91
C ARG A 167 -6.66 -2.42 23.22
N TYR A 168 -7.49 -1.96 22.30
CA TYR A 168 -7.30 -0.67 21.66
C TYR A 168 -7.39 0.48 22.68
N ILE A 169 -8.30 0.41 23.65
CA ILE A 169 -8.37 1.38 24.75
C ILE A 169 -7.08 1.35 25.57
N ASP A 170 -6.68 0.16 26.03
CA ASP A 170 -5.59 -0.04 26.98
C ASP A 170 -4.19 0.20 26.36
N GLU A 171 -4.02 -0.14 25.09
CA GLU A 171 -2.74 -0.03 24.37
C GLU A 171 -2.60 1.30 23.62
N VAL A 172 -3.71 1.92 23.18
CA VAL A 172 -3.66 3.07 22.26
C VAL A 172 -4.35 4.31 22.84
N LEU A 173 -5.64 4.25 23.16
CA LEU A 173 -6.40 5.46 23.49
C LEU A 173 -5.91 6.12 24.77
N LEU A 174 -5.85 5.37 25.88
CA LEU A 174 -5.48 5.93 27.18
C LEU A 174 -3.99 6.28 27.30
N PRO A 175 -3.04 5.46 26.79
CA PRO A 175 -1.62 5.77 26.91
C PRO A 175 -1.12 6.84 25.92
N HIS A 176 -1.77 6.98 24.76
CA HIS A 176 -1.25 7.82 23.69
C HIS A 176 -2.21 8.94 23.29
N VAL A 177 -3.46 8.63 22.92
CA VAL A 177 -4.40 9.63 22.37
C VAL A 177 -4.82 10.64 23.44
N ARG A 178 -5.12 10.18 24.66
CA ARG A 178 -5.52 11.05 25.78
C ARG A 178 -4.50 12.13 26.12
N LEU A 179 -3.20 11.85 25.95
CA LEU A 179 -2.15 12.84 26.19
C LEU A 179 -2.25 14.03 25.22
N PHE A 180 -2.61 13.78 23.96
CA PHE A 180 -2.79 14.84 22.97
C PHE A 180 -4.09 15.60 23.21
N ARG A 181 -5.16 14.91 23.64
CA ARG A 181 -6.40 15.58 24.07
C ARG A 181 -6.14 16.58 25.19
N GLY A 182 -5.33 16.21 26.18
CA GLY A 182 -4.95 17.12 27.28
C GLY A 182 -4.07 18.30 26.85
N ALA A 183 -3.33 18.17 25.75
CA ALA A 183 -2.43 19.24 25.26
C ALA A 183 -3.12 20.22 24.29
N VAL A 184 -4.01 19.73 23.43
CA VAL A 184 -4.71 20.53 22.40
C VAL A 184 -6.05 21.09 22.91
N ASP A 185 -6.55 20.50 23.99
CA ASP A 185 -7.80 20.83 24.64
C ASP A 185 -9.06 20.59 23.76
N ASP A 186 -10.17 21.29 24.00
CA ASP A 186 -11.51 21.04 23.44
C ASP A 186 -11.60 21.00 21.91
N LYS A 187 -10.58 21.53 21.21
CA LYS A 187 -10.51 21.49 19.75
C LYS A 187 -9.93 20.19 19.21
N PHE A 188 -9.40 19.33 20.07
CA PHE A 188 -8.76 18.08 19.68
C PHE A 188 -9.73 17.15 18.96
N VAL A 189 -9.31 16.70 17.78
CA VAL A 189 -10.03 15.69 17.01
C VAL A 189 -9.11 14.50 16.77
N PHE A 190 -9.60 13.31 17.08
CA PHE A 190 -8.89 12.06 16.84
C PHE A 190 -9.33 11.44 15.52
N MET A 191 -8.38 11.07 14.67
CA MET A 191 -8.64 10.30 13.46
C MET A 191 -8.12 8.87 13.64
N ASP A 192 -9.03 7.92 13.55
CA ASP A 192 -8.77 6.50 13.34
C ASP A 192 -9.56 5.98 12.13
N ASP A 193 -9.18 4.80 11.64
CA ASP A 193 -9.92 4.16 10.56
C ASP A 193 -11.23 3.53 11.06
N ASN A 194 -11.99 2.89 10.16
CA ASN A 194 -13.24 2.23 10.52
C ASN A 194 -13.07 0.74 10.88
N ALA A 195 -11.92 0.32 11.39
CA ALA A 195 -11.72 -1.06 11.82
C ALA A 195 -12.74 -1.44 12.90
N THR A 196 -13.14 -2.71 12.89
CA THR A 196 -14.19 -3.22 13.79
C THR A 196 -13.83 -3.06 15.26
N CYS A 197 -12.53 -3.17 15.63
CA CYS A 197 -12.06 -2.92 16.99
C CYS A 197 -12.20 -1.45 17.41
N HIS A 198 -12.15 -0.49 16.49
CA HIS A 198 -12.29 0.95 16.81
C HIS A 198 -13.76 1.36 16.96
N ARG A 199 -14.68 0.56 16.41
CA ARG A 199 -16.12 0.84 16.33
C ARG A 199 -16.95 0.07 17.35
N THR A 200 -16.34 -0.49 18.39
CA THR A 200 -17.09 -1.15 19.48
C THR A 200 -17.76 -0.12 20.39
N LEU A 201 -18.84 -0.53 21.09
CA LEU A 201 -19.51 0.33 22.08
C LEU A 201 -18.54 0.78 23.18
N THR A 202 -17.74 -0.13 23.73
CA THR A 202 -16.76 0.19 24.78
C THR A 202 -15.74 1.24 24.34
N VAL A 203 -15.31 1.23 23.07
CA VAL A 203 -14.41 2.25 22.54
C VAL A 203 -15.13 3.59 22.42
N GLN A 204 -16.38 3.59 21.96
CA GLN A 204 -17.18 4.82 21.89
C GLN A 204 -17.40 5.42 23.28
N ASP A 205 -17.81 4.61 24.26
CA ASP A 205 -18.02 5.04 25.65
C ASP A 205 -16.73 5.64 26.24
N CYS A 206 -15.57 5.04 25.95
CA CYS A 206 -14.28 5.54 26.38
C CYS A 206 -13.98 6.93 25.78
N LEU A 207 -14.16 7.09 24.46
CA LEU A 207 -13.91 8.37 23.78
C LEU A 207 -14.84 9.46 24.32
N ASP A 208 -16.12 9.15 24.52
CA ASP A 208 -17.10 10.08 25.07
C ASP A 208 -16.73 10.48 26.51
N SER A 209 -16.31 9.53 27.35
CA SER A 209 -15.87 9.81 28.73
C SER A 209 -14.61 10.67 28.82
N GLU A 210 -13.72 10.56 27.82
CA GLU A 210 -12.49 11.34 27.71
C GLU A 210 -12.70 12.66 26.94
N GLY A 211 -13.93 12.94 26.49
CA GLY A 211 -14.27 14.14 25.71
C GLY A 211 -13.49 14.23 24.39
N ILE A 212 -13.22 13.08 23.77
CA ILE A 212 -12.45 12.98 22.53
C ILE A 212 -13.42 12.89 21.36
N GLN A 213 -13.46 13.94 20.54
CA GLN A 213 -14.20 13.92 19.28
C GLN A 213 -13.45 13.13 18.24
N ARG A 214 -14.19 12.38 17.43
CA ARG A 214 -13.62 11.60 16.34
C ARG A 214 -13.91 12.26 14.99
N LEU A 215 -12.89 12.30 14.13
CA LEU A 215 -13.06 12.69 12.74
C LEU A 215 -13.86 11.62 12.00
N VAL A 216 -14.96 11.99 11.37
CA VAL A 216 -15.67 11.10 10.45
C VAL A 216 -14.70 10.71 9.34
N TRP A 217 -14.48 9.41 9.12
CA TRP A 217 -13.51 8.94 8.13
C TRP A 217 -14.17 8.09 7.03
N PRO A 218 -13.93 8.36 5.74
CA PRO A 218 -14.50 7.56 4.67
C PRO A 218 -13.77 6.21 4.56
N ALA A 219 -14.52 5.11 4.46
CA ALA A 219 -13.96 3.76 4.36
C ALA A 219 -12.98 3.61 3.17
N ARG A 220 -11.94 2.77 3.36
CA ARG A 220 -10.91 2.45 2.36
C ARG A 220 -10.21 3.70 1.82
N SER A 221 -9.74 4.56 2.72
CA SER A 221 -9.08 5.84 2.36
C SER A 221 -7.68 6.03 2.94
N PRO A 222 -6.76 5.07 2.75
CA PRO A 222 -5.38 5.23 3.22
C PRO A 222 -4.70 6.44 2.58
N ASP A 223 -5.00 6.75 1.32
CA ASP A 223 -4.41 7.89 0.61
C ASP A 223 -4.86 9.27 1.13
N LEU A 224 -5.92 9.33 1.94
CA LEU A 224 -6.31 10.55 2.63
C LEU A 224 -5.59 10.70 3.99
N ASN A 225 -4.98 9.63 4.51
CA ASN A 225 -4.29 9.63 5.79
C ASN A 225 -2.80 10.00 5.61
N PRO A 226 -2.34 11.17 6.08
CA PRO A 226 -0.94 11.59 5.91
C PRO A 226 0.07 10.66 6.57
N ILE A 227 -0.33 9.86 7.58
CA ILE A 227 0.58 8.92 8.25
C ILE A 227 1.08 7.81 7.33
N GLU A 228 0.36 7.49 6.25
CA GLU A 228 0.80 6.51 5.27
C GLU A 228 2.09 6.95 4.56
N ASN A 229 2.27 8.26 4.36
CA ASN A 229 3.54 8.81 3.85
C ASN A 229 4.68 8.63 4.86
N VAL A 230 4.38 8.75 6.16
CA VAL A 230 5.34 8.53 7.25
C VAL A 230 5.73 7.06 7.33
N TRP A 231 4.78 6.14 7.18
CA TRP A 231 5.07 4.70 7.10
C TRP A 231 5.97 4.32 5.93
N ASP A 232 5.70 4.90 4.76
CA ASP A 232 6.52 4.70 3.57
C ASP A 232 7.94 5.28 3.74
N ALA A 233 8.07 6.46 4.36
CA ALA A 233 9.37 7.03 4.70
C ALA A 233 10.15 6.17 5.71
N LEU A 234 9.52 5.76 6.81
CA LEU A 234 10.10 4.89 7.84
C LEU A 234 10.55 3.56 7.24
N GLY A 235 9.72 2.94 6.39
CA GLY A 235 10.05 1.69 5.71
C GLY A 235 11.26 1.82 4.79
N ARG A 236 11.39 2.95 4.07
CA ARG A 236 12.59 3.23 3.27
C ARG A 236 13.84 3.42 4.12
N GLN A 237 13.74 4.14 5.23
CA GLN A 237 14.86 4.35 6.14
C GLN A 237 15.37 3.02 6.70
N VAL A 238 14.47 2.20 7.26
CA VAL A 238 14.82 0.87 7.80
C VAL A 238 15.43 -0.03 6.72
N ALA A 239 14.87 -0.03 5.50
CA ALA A 239 15.41 -0.82 4.39
C ALA A 239 16.78 -0.31 3.87
N GLY A 240 17.06 0.98 4.06
CA GLY A 240 18.31 1.64 3.65
C GLY A 240 19.44 1.54 4.67
N ARG A 241 19.22 0.94 5.85
CA ARG A 241 20.26 0.82 6.90
C ARG A 241 21.42 -0.05 6.41
N ASN A 242 22.64 0.35 6.79
CA ASN A 242 23.87 -0.41 6.51
C ASN A 242 23.80 -1.85 7.05
N PHE A 243 23.10 -2.04 8.17
CA PHE A 243 22.85 -3.34 8.78
C PHE A 243 21.33 -3.58 8.82
N PRO A 244 20.75 -4.25 7.81
CA PRO A 244 19.33 -4.56 7.78
C PRO A 244 18.93 -5.44 8.97
N PRO A 245 17.72 -5.25 9.54
CA PRO A 245 17.25 -6.08 10.63
C PRO A 245 17.05 -7.53 10.18
N THR A 246 17.62 -8.48 10.94
CA THR A 246 17.59 -9.92 10.62
C THR A 246 16.61 -10.71 11.49
N ASN A 247 16.13 -10.11 12.58
CA ASN A 247 15.15 -10.68 13.49
C ASN A 247 14.21 -9.61 14.06
N LYS A 248 13.11 -10.04 14.70
CA LYS A 248 12.06 -9.14 15.21
C LYS A 248 12.60 -8.08 16.16
N ASN A 249 13.50 -8.43 17.07
CA ASN A 249 14.05 -7.47 18.04
C ASN A 249 14.88 -6.39 17.35
N THR A 250 15.73 -6.78 16.39
CA THR A 250 16.49 -5.81 15.59
C THR A 250 15.59 -4.93 14.72
N LEU A 251 14.45 -5.45 14.26
CA LEU A 251 13.45 -4.67 13.50
C LEU A 251 12.71 -3.68 14.41
N ILE A 252 12.28 -4.09 15.61
CA ILE A 252 11.69 -3.17 16.60
C ILE A 252 12.66 -2.04 16.90
N ARG A 253 13.92 -2.37 17.22
CA ARG A 253 14.93 -1.37 17.51
C ARG A 253 15.14 -0.42 16.33
N ALA A 254 15.27 -0.95 15.12
CA ALA A 254 15.42 -0.13 13.93
C ALA A 254 14.21 0.79 13.70
N LEU A 255 12.99 0.34 13.96
CA LEU A 255 11.78 1.16 13.81
C LEU A 255 11.66 2.25 14.88
N THR A 256 12.13 2.01 16.10
CA THR A 256 12.04 2.97 17.21
C THR A 256 13.16 4.02 17.18
N GLU A 257 14.30 3.73 16.54
CA GLU A 257 15.45 4.64 16.43
C GLU A 257 15.31 5.71 15.33
N GLU A 258 14.46 5.48 14.33
CA GLU A 258 14.16 6.44 13.24
C GLU A 258 13.08 7.45 13.66
#